data_AF-S9R445-F1
#
_entry.id   AF-S9R445-F1
#
_cell.length_a   1.000
_cell.length_b   1.000
_cell.length_c   1.000
_cell.angle_alpha   90.00
_cell.angle_beta   90.00
_cell.angle_gamma   90.00
#
_symmetry.space_group_name_H-M   'P 1'
#
loop_
_entity.id
_entity.type
_entity.pdbx_description
1 polymer ?
#
loop_
_entity_poly.entity_id
_entity_poly.type
_entity_poly.pdbx_seq_one_letter_code
_entity_poly.pdbx_strand_id
1 'polypeptide(L)'
;MPGRITYPDGSSYEGEWRAGVIEGVGIARYANGLTYVGEFREGRQHGRGRMTYPDGYIYEGDWAEGQRNGRGRAVYADGTVYEGEFRNGQRHGQGRIAMPGSTDADGNPLPGFTYEGQWENGEISGRGIATYANGDVYEGEFRNGRREGEGTMRYATGQVESGQWTNGAFVGGGEASPTDGAAPGGAEAAAPDTPAEAIPDAAAEEEATPAESGG
;
A
#
# COMPACT_ATOMS: atom_id res chain seq x y z
N MET A 1 -36.52 -9.96 4.31
CA MET A 1 -36.85 -8.53 4.18
C MET A 1 -35.71 -7.76 4.83
N PRO A 2 -35.21 -6.67 4.22
CA PRO A 2 -34.19 -5.85 4.86
C PRO A 2 -34.78 -5.22 6.13
N GLY A 3 -34.00 -5.24 7.20
CA GLY A 3 -34.35 -4.70 8.51
C GLY A 3 -33.40 -3.58 8.89
N ARG A 4 -33.85 -2.71 9.79
CA ARG A 4 -33.04 -1.61 10.31
C ARG A 4 -33.02 -1.63 11.83
N ILE A 5 -31.84 -1.43 12.39
CA ILE A 5 -31.62 -1.23 13.83
C ILE A 5 -30.79 0.04 14.03
N THR A 6 -31.13 0.80 15.08
CA THR A 6 -30.36 1.95 15.55
C THR A 6 -30.02 1.69 17.00
N TYR A 7 -28.74 1.83 17.35
CA TYR A 7 -28.23 1.58 18.69
C TYR A 7 -28.16 2.88 19.52
N PRO A 8 -28.08 2.79 20.86
CA PRO A 8 -28.04 3.97 21.73
C PRO A 8 -26.84 4.90 21.51
N ASP A 9 -25.73 4.37 21.00
CA ASP A 9 -24.52 5.13 20.66
C ASP A 9 -24.65 5.91 19.34
N GLY A 10 -25.79 5.79 18.65
CA GLY A 10 -26.06 6.42 17.36
C GLY A 10 -25.59 5.59 16.15
N SER A 11 -24.93 4.45 16.36
CA SER A 11 -24.64 3.52 15.28
C SER A 11 -25.93 2.89 14.74
N SER A 12 -25.90 2.43 13.50
CA SER A 12 -27.05 1.79 12.87
C SER A 12 -26.63 0.75 11.84
N TYR A 13 -27.49 -0.23 11.64
CA TYR A 13 -27.38 -1.20 10.56
C TYR A 13 -28.69 -1.23 9.77
N GLU A 14 -28.58 -1.27 8.45
CA GLU A 14 -29.68 -1.49 7.52
C GLU A 14 -29.26 -2.54 6.49
N GLY A 15 -29.99 -3.65 6.41
CA GLY A 15 -29.61 -4.73 5.51
C GLY A 15 -30.33 -6.04 5.80
N GLU A 16 -29.75 -7.12 5.31
CA GLU A 16 -30.30 -8.47 5.43
C GLU A 16 -30.13 -9.07 6.83
N TRP A 17 -31.12 -9.85 7.23
CA TRP A 17 -31.14 -10.57 8.50
C TRP A 17 -31.54 -12.03 8.26
N ARG A 18 -30.88 -12.95 8.96
CA ARG A 18 -31.21 -14.37 8.96
C ARG A 18 -31.33 -14.85 10.41
N ALA A 19 -32.50 -15.37 10.78
CA ALA A 19 -32.79 -15.86 12.12
C ALA A 19 -32.46 -14.85 13.25
N GLY A 20 -32.68 -13.55 13.00
CA GLY A 20 -32.40 -12.48 13.97
C GLY A 20 -30.93 -12.03 14.02
N VAL A 21 -30.07 -12.59 13.17
CA VAL A 21 -28.65 -12.21 13.05
C VAL A 21 -28.44 -11.44 11.75
N ILE A 22 -27.56 -10.43 11.80
CA ILE A 22 -27.11 -9.66 10.62
C ILE A 22 -26.32 -10.60 9.71
N GLU A 23 -26.81 -10.79 8.47
CA GLU A 23 -26.30 -11.79 7.53
C GLU A 23 -26.64 -11.36 6.11
N GLY A 24 -25.68 -11.38 5.18
CA GLY A 24 -25.87 -10.93 3.80
C GLY A 24 -25.49 -9.48 3.60
N VAL A 25 -26.04 -8.81 2.59
CA VAL A 25 -25.62 -7.44 2.23
C VAL A 25 -26.29 -6.39 3.13
N GLY A 26 -25.52 -5.39 3.56
CA GLY A 26 -26.04 -4.28 4.34
C GLY A 26 -25.12 -3.06 4.41
N ILE A 27 -25.59 -2.09 5.17
CA ILE A 27 -24.92 -0.82 5.46
C ILE A 27 -24.84 -0.68 6.98
N ALA A 28 -23.62 -0.63 7.52
CA ALA A 28 -23.37 -0.25 8.91
C ALA A 28 -22.82 1.18 8.97
N ARG A 29 -23.40 2.02 9.82
CA ARG A 29 -22.94 3.36 10.14
C ARG A 29 -22.55 3.38 11.61
N TYR A 30 -21.32 3.75 11.92
CA TYR A 30 -20.78 3.69 13.27
C TYR A 30 -20.82 5.07 13.93
N ALA A 31 -20.81 5.10 15.26
CA ALA A 31 -20.89 6.34 16.04
C ALA A 31 -19.73 7.31 15.76
N ASN A 32 -18.56 6.78 15.40
CA ASN A 32 -17.38 7.55 14.99
C ASN A 32 -17.47 8.11 13.56
N GLY A 33 -18.59 7.93 12.85
CA GLY A 33 -18.82 8.42 11.48
C GLY A 33 -18.34 7.48 10.37
N LEU A 34 -17.65 6.40 10.71
CA LEU A 34 -17.23 5.38 9.75
C LEU A 34 -18.47 4.67 9.16
N THR A 35 -18.39 4.30 7.89
CA THR A 35 -19.47 3.59 7.19
C THR A 35 -18.92 2.37 6.47
N TYR A 36 -19.55 1.23 6.66
CA TYR A 36 -19.31 0.01 5.91
C TYR A 36 -20.51 -0.30 5.01
N VAL A 37 -20.24 -0.64 3.75
CA VAL A 37 -21.23 -1.16 2.81
C VAL A 37 -20.70 -2.46 2.23
N GLY A 38 -21.37 -3.58 2.45
CA GLY A 38 -20.87 -4.87 1.99
C GLY A 38 -21.59 -6.05 2.59
N GLU A 39 -20.96 -7.21 2.46
CA GLU A 39 -21.47 -8.46 3.01
C GLU A 39 -21.16 -8.60 4.50
N PHE A 40 -22.07 -9.27 5.21
CA PHE A 40 -21.94 -9.60 6.62
C PHE A 40 -22.17 -11.09 6.83
N ARG A 41 -21.45 -11.65 7.80
CA ARG A 41 -21.67 -13.00 8.31
C ARG A 41 -21.58 -12.98 9.83
N GLU A 42 -22.61 -13.49 10.50
CA GLU A 42 -22.69 -13.50 11.97
C GLU A 42 -22.45 -12.10 12.59
N GLY A 43 -22.98 -11.05 11.94
CA GLY A 43 -22.81 -9.67 12.39
C GLY A 43 -21.45 -9.02 12.11
N ARG A 44 -20.48 -9.74 11.54
CA ARG A 44 -19.16 -9.20 11.18
C ARG A 44 -19.06 -8.92 9.69
N GLN A 45 -18.19 -7.96 9.32
CA GLN A 45 -17.86 -7.72 7.91
C GLN A 45 -17.25 -8.98 7.30
N HIS A 46 -17.76 -9.38 6.13
CA HIS A 46 -17.34 -10.57 5.43
C HIS A 46 -17.41 -10.35 3.90
N GLY A 47 -16.88 -11.27 3.11
CA GLY A 47 -17.01 -11.23 1.65
C GLY A 47 -16.45 -9.94 1.05
N ARG A 48 -17.18 -9.30 0.13
CA ARG A 48 -16.79 -8.00 -0.44
C ARG A 48 -17.45 -6.85 0.31
N GLY A 49 -16.67 -5.79 0.55
CA GLY A 49 -17.20 -4.57 1.12
C GLY A 49 -16.30 -3.37 1.03
N ARG A 50 -16.90 -2.20 1.23
CA ARG A 50 -16.28 -0.89 1.22
C ARG A 50 -16.43 -0.22 2.58
N MET A 51 -15.31 0.11 3.19
CA MET A 51 -15.21 0.92 4.40
C MET A 51 -14.81 2.34 4.04
N THR A 52 -15.53 3.33 4.55
CA THR A 52 -15.26 4.76 4.36
C THR A 52 -15.12 5.43 5.71
N TYR A 53 -14.00 6.10 5.93
CA TYR A 53 -13.68 6.83 7.15
C TYR A 53 -13.95 8.32 6.96
N PRO A 54 -14.27 9.07 8.03
CA PRO A 54 -14.51 10.50 7.95
C PRO A 54 -13.31 11.34 7.50
N ASP A 55 -12.09 10.83 7.70
CA ASP A 55 -10.83 11.47 7.31
C ASP A 55 -10.54 11.34 5.80
N GLY A 56 -11.37 10.58 5.07
CA GLY A 56 -11.20 10.33 3.63
C GLY A 56 -10.54 8.98 3.31
N TYR A 57 -10.05 8.23 4.31
CA TYR A 57 -9.54 6.88 4.07
C TYR A 57 -10.67 5.95 3.62
N ILE A 58 -10.41 5.21 2.55
CA ILE A 58 -11.34 4.26 1.96
C ILE A 58 -10.63 2.94 1.76
N TYR A 59 -11.22 1.84 2.22
CA TYR A 59 -10.85 0.49 1.81
C TYR A 59 -11.99 -0.15 1.05
N GLU A 60 -11.69 -0.79 -0.08
CA GLU A 60 -12.64 -1.60 -0.83
C GLU A 60 -11.98 -2.93 -1.19
N GLY A 61 -12.55 -4.05 -0.74
CA GLY A 61 -11.89 -5.34 -0.95
C GLY A 61 -12.54 -6.50 -0.23
N ASP A 62 -11.75 -7.55 -0.07
CA ASP A 62 -12.12 -8.76 0.65
C ASP A 62 -12.05 -8.57 2.18
N TRP A 63 -13.03 -9.13 2.87
CA TRP A 63 -13.19 -9.12 4.32
C TRP A 63 -13.40 -10.54 4.83
N ALA A 64 -12.79 -10.85 5.97
CA ALA A 64 -13.04 -12.07 6.71
C ALA A 64 -13.01 -11.78 8.21
N GLU A 65 -14.06 -12.20 8.94
CA GLU A 65 -14.19 -12.03 10.39
C GLU A 65 -13.90 -10.61 10.88
N GLY A 66 -14.44 -9.60 10.19
CA GLY A 66 -14.25 -8.19 10.54
C GLY A 66 -12.91 -7.58 10.14
N GLN A 67 -12.03 -8.34 9.49
CA GLN A 67 -10.70 -7.89 9.08
C GLN A 67 -10.54 -7.89 7.57
N ARG A 68 -9.73 -6.95 7.06
CA ARG A 68 -9.30 -6.92 5.66
C ARG A 68 -8.42 -8.14 5.40
N ASN A 69 -8.87 -9.03 4.51
CA ASN A 69 -8.24 -10.33 4.27
C ASN A 69 -8.53 -10.79 2.85
N GLY A 70 -7.50 -10.89 2.01
CA GLY A 70 -7.62 -11.13 0.58
C GLY A 70 -7.19 -9.91 -0.23
N ARG A 71 -7.79 -9.66 -1.40
CA ARG A 71 -7.40 -8.53 -2.25
C ARG A 71 -8.26 -7.31 -1.97
N GLY A 72 -7.61 -6.14 -1.95
CA GLY A 72 -8.30 -4.88 -1.74
C GLY A 72 -7.56 -3.69 -2.32
N ARG A 73 -8.24 -2.56 -2.27
CA ARG A 73 -7.79 -1.24 -2.68
C ARG A 73 -8.00 -0.26 -1.54
N ALA A 74 -6.92 0.30 -1.03
CA ALA A 74 -6.93 1.37 -0.04
C ALA A 74 -6.62 2.71 -0.71
N VAL A 75 -7.42 3.73 -0.41
CA VAL A 75 -7.19 5.12 -0.81
C VAL A 75 -7.02 5.93 0.46
N TYR A 76 -5.89 6.62 0.59
CA TYR A 76 -5.56 7.44 1.73
C TYR A 76 -5.96 8.90 1.48
N ALA A 77 -6.07 9.68 2.56
CA ALA A 77 -6.52 11.08 2.51
C ALA A 77 -5.60 11.99 1.69
N ASP A 78 -4.31 11.65 1.61
CA ASP A 78 -3.30 12.33 0.80
C ASP A 78 -3.37 11.98 -0.71
N GLY A 79 -4.28 11.08 -1.10
CA GLY A 79 -4.42 10.58 -2.46
C GLY A 79 -3.54 9.36 -2.78
N THR A 80 -2.75 8.88 -1.84
CA THR A 80 -2.01 7.62 -1.99
C THR A 80 -2.99 6.48 -2.21
N VAL A 81 -2.63 5.55 -3.09
CA VAL A 81 -3.43 4.36 -3.39
C VAL A 81 -2.59 3.11 -3.24
N TYR A 82 -3.06 2.15 -2.45
CA TYR A 82 -2.54 0.79 -2.42
C TYR A 82 -3.55 -0.18 -3.03
N GLU A 83 -3.09 -1.05 -3.91
CA GLU A 83 -3.85 -2.15 -4.49
C GLU A 83 -3.05 -3.44 -4.36
N GLY A 84 -3.57 -4.43 -3.64
CA GLY A 84 -2.81 -5.65 -3.38
C GLY A 84 -3.50 -6.58 -2.41
N GLU A 85 -2.72 -7.52 -1.88
CA GLU A 85 -3.20 -8.46 -0.87
C GLU A 85 -3.13 -7.83 0.53
N PHE A 86 -4.04 -8.31 1.39
CA PHE A 86 -4.17 -7.98 2.80
C PHE A 86 -4.27 -9.26 3.60
N ARG A 87 -3.67 -9.27 4.79
CA ARG A 87 -3.74 -10.36 5.75
C ARG A 87 -3.84 -9.79 7.15
N ASN A 88 -4.87 -10.16 7.88
CA ASN A 88 -5.17 -9.68 9.23
C ASN A 88 -5.08 -8.15 9.31
N GLY A 89 -5.79 -7.47 8.41
CA GLY A 89 -5.78 -6.01 8.37
C GLY A 89 -4.58 -5.40 7.63
N GLN A 90 -3.43 -6.05 7.55
CA GLN A 90 -2.21 -5.43 7.04
C GLN A 90 -1.97 -5.73 5.56
N ARG A 91 -1.32 -4.81 4.84
CA ARG A 91 -0.78 -5.07 3.49
C ARG A 91 0.15 -6.29 3.52
N HIS A 92 0.01 -7.20 2.56
CA HIS A 92 0.75 -8.46 2.52
C HIS A 92 0.89 -8.94 1.08
N GLY A 93 1.70 -9.98 0.84
CA GLY A 93 1.76 -10.66 -0.45
C GLY A 93 2.24 -9.72 -1.56
N GLN A 94 1.60 -9.77 -2.72
CA GLN A 94 1.90 -8.83 -3.81
C GLN A 94 1.00 -7.59 -3.73
N GLY A 95 1.58 -6.43 -3.98
CA GLY A 95 0.83 -5.17 -4.00
C GLY A 95 1.57 -4.04 -4.67
N ARG A 96 0.79 -3.06 -5.12
CA ARG A 96 1.26 -1.82 -5.73
C ARG A 96 0.80 -0.63 -4.90
N ILE A 97 1.73 0.22 -4.51
CA ILE A 97 1.43 1.53 -3.91
C ILE A 97 1.83 2.64 -4.86
N ALA A 98 0.98 3.66 -4.98
CA ALA A 98 1.21 4.83 -5.81
C ALA A 98 0.88 6.08 -4.99
N MET A 99 1.87 6.92 -4.77
CA MET A 99 1.70 8.25 -4.17
C MET A 99 1.56 9.26 -5.31
N PRO A 100 0.62 10.21 -5.22
CA PRO A 100 0.51 11.26 -6.22
C PRO A 100 1.80 12.08 -6.28
N GLY A 101 2.15 12.55 -7.48
CA GLY A 101 3.21 13.54 -7.62
C GLY A 101 2.71 14.94 -7.27
N SER A 102 3.59 15.91 -7.46
CA SER A 102 3.26 17.32 -7.31
C SER A 102 2.78 17.92 -8.64
N THR A 103 2.58 19.22 -8.66
CA THR A 103 2.27 19.99 -9.86
C THR A 103 3.37 21.02 -10.07
N ASP A 104 3.80 21.23 -11.32
CA ASP A 104 4.73 22.32 -11.65
C ASP A 104 4.06 23.70 -11.59
N ALA A 105 4.84 24.76 -11.84
CA ALA A 105 4.35 26.14 -11.79
C ALA A 105 3.27 26.46 -12.85
N ASP A 106 3.23 25.69 -13.94
CA ASP A 106 2.30 25.86 -15.05
C ASP A 106 1.04 25.01 -14.89
N GLY A 107 0.94 24.23 -13.80
CA GLY A 107 -0.21 23.38 -13.53
C GLY A 107 -0.09 21.95 -14.11
N ASN A 108 1.06 21.56 -14.67
CA ASN A 108 1.24 20.22 -15.20
C ASN A 108 1.58 19.22 -14.09
N PRO A 109 1.00 18.01 -14.11
CA PRO A 109 1.30 16.99 -13.12
C PRO A 109 2.74 16.49 -13.28
N LEU A 110 3.46 16.42 -12.17
CA LEU A 110 4.74 15.74 -12.05
C LEU A 110 4.51 14.30 -11.58
N PRO A 111 5.40 13.34 -11.95
CA PRO A 111 5.29 11.98 -11.48
C PRO A 111 5.47 11.91 -9.96
N GLY A 112 4.74 10.99 -9.33
CA GLY A 112 4.89 10.67 -7.92
C GLY A 112 5.81 9.46 -7.70
N PHE A 113 5.65 8.84 -6.55
CA PHE A 113 6.33 7.61 -6.22
C PHE A 113 5.44 6.39 -6.51
N THR A 114 6.02 5.31 -7.03
CA THR A 114 5.33 4.01 -7.10
C THR A 114 6.22 2.89 -6.64
N TYR A 115 5.67 1.92 -5.93
CA TYR A 115 6.29 0.63 -5.69
C TYR A 115 5.35 -0.50 -6.08
N GLU A 116 5.88 -1.52 -6.74
CA GLU A 116 5.18 -2.77 -7.05
C GLU A 116 6.06 -3.95 -6.64
N GLY A 117 5.54 -4.81 -5.78
CA GLY A 117 6.27 -5.98 -5.32
C GLY A 117 5.71 -6.57 -4.04
N GLN A 118 6.60 -7.24 -3.30
CA GLN A 118 6.25 -8.00 -2.12
C GLN A 118 6.07 -7.10 -0.88
N TRP A 119 5.13 -7.50 -0.02
CA TRP A 119 4.78 -6.88 1.25
C TRP A 119 4.68 -7.94 2.35
N GLU A 120 5.17 -7.59 3.54
CA GLU A 120 5.07 -8.42 4.74
C GLU A 120 4.75 -7.55 5.94
N ASN A 121 3.69 -7.91 6.69
CA ASN A 121 3.23 -7.19 7.89
C ASN A 121 3.12 -5.66 7.71
N GLY A 122 2.51 -5.24 6.59
CA GLY A 122 2.33 -3.82 6.29
C GLY A 122 3.53 -3.13 5.62
N GLU A 123 4.70 -3.76 5.62
CA GLU A 123 5.95 -3.19 5.14
C GLU A 123 6.37 -3.76 3.78
N ILE A 124 7.07 -2.94 2.97
CA ILE A 124 7.72 -3.39 1.74
C ILE A 124 8.86 -4.35 2.10
N SER A 125 8.78 -5.60 1.65
CA SER A 125 9.74 -6.65 1.98
C SER A 125 9.77 -7.70 0.88
N GLY A 126 10.96 -8.16 0.50
CA GLY A 126 11.15 -9.08 -0.61
C GLY A 126 11.45 -8.36 -1.93
N ARG A 127 11.12 -8.98 -3.08
CA ARG A 127 11.46 -8.39 -4.39
C ARG A 127 10.39 -7.43 -4.90
N GLY A 128 10.83 -6.34 -5.53
CA GLY A 128 9.95 -5.37 -6.16
C GLY A 128 10.66 -4.35 -7.03
N ILE A 129 9.88 -3.41 -7.53
CA ILE A 129 10.32 -2.29 -8.36
C ILE A 129 9.80 -1.00 -7.73
N ALA A 130 10.70 -0.07 -7.43
CA ALA A 130 10.38 1.27 -6.97
C ALA A 130 10.74 2.29 -8.07
N THR A 131 9.78 3.11 -8.47
CA THR A 131 9.96 4.25 -9.39
C THR A 131 9.79 5.54 -8.60
N TYR A 132 10.81 6.38 -8.63
CA TYR A 132 10.86 7.63 -7.88
C TYR A 132 10.37 8.80 -8.74
N ALA A 133 9.95 9.88 -8.08
CA ALA A 133 9.45 11.09 -8.74
C ALA A 133 10.49 11.78 -9.64
N ASN A 134 11.78 11.57 -9.38
CA ASN A 134 12.86 12.08 -10.24
C ASN A 134 13.10 11.21 -11.50
N GLY A 135 12.37 10.09 -11.65
CA GLY A 135 12.52 9.15 -12.75
C GLY A 135 13.50 8.02 -12.50
N ASP A 136 14.16 7.97 -11.34
CA ASP A 136 15.01 6.84 -10.96
C ASP A 136 14.14 5.58 -10.77
N VAL A 137 14.72 4.42 -11.07
CA VAL A 137 14.06 3.12 -10.90
C VAL A 137 15.01 2.17 -10.19
N TYR A 138 14.57 1.61 -9.07
CA TYR A 138 15.23 0.50 -8.42
C TYR A 138 14.45 -0.78 -8.63
N GLU A 139 15.13 -1.85 -9.05
CA GLU A 139 14.60 -3.20 -9.13
C GLU A 139 15.50 -4.12 -8.32
N GLY A 140 14.95 -4.78 -7.31
CA GLY A 140 15.76 -5.63 -6.43
C GLY A 140 15.04 -6.08 -5.18
N GLU A 141 15.84 -6.47 -4.20
CA GLU A 141 15.38 -6.89 -2.89
C GLU A 141 15.18 -5.71 -1.94
N PHE A 142 14.18 -5.86 -1.07
CA PHE A 142 13.79 -4.91 -0.05
C PHE A 142 13.67 -5.60 1.30
N ARG A 143 13.98 -4.86 2.37
CA ARG A 143 13.70 -5.25 3.74
C ARG A 143 13.24 -4.03 4.52
N ASN A 144 12.05 -4.10 5.10
CA ASN A 144 11.46 -3.06 5.93
C ASN A 144 11.48 -1.68 5.24
N GLY A 145 11.03 -1.63 3.99
CA GLY A 145 10.98 -0.39 3.19
C GLY A 145 12.31 0.09 2.62
N ARG A 146 13.41 -0.63 2.83
CA ARG A 146 14.75 -0.24 2.35
C ARG A 146 15.26 -1.21 1.30
N ARG A 147 15.97 -0.68 0.31
CA ARG A 147 16.76 -1.48 -0.66
C ARG A 147 17.78 -2.31 0.11
N GLU A 148 17.84 -3.60 -0.17
CA GLU A 148 18.63 -4.56 0.60
C GLU A 148 19.00 -5.74 -0.31
N GLY A 149 20.18 -6.34 -0.16
CA GLY A 149 20.58 -7.49 -0.98
C GLY A 149 20.86 -7.12 -2.45
N GLU A 150 20.57 -8.03 -3.37
CA GLU A 150 20.84 -7.80 -4.80
C GLU A 150 19.81 -6.85 -5.43
N GLY A 151 20.30 -5.87 -6.20
CA GLY A 151 19.43 -4.97 -6.94
C GLY A 151 20.16 -4.13 -7.98
N THR A 152 19.37 -3.53 -8.86
CA THR A 152 19.81 -2.61 -9.91
C THR A 152 19.08 -1.27 -9.77
N MET A 153 19.85 -0.20 -9.65
CA MET A 153 19.37 1.17 -9.78
C MET A 153 19.61 1.67 -11.21
N ARG A 154 18.59 2.25 -11.83
CA ARG A 154 18.64 2.94 -13.12
C ARG A 154 18.28 4.39 -12.86
N TYR A 155 19.24 5.28 -13.04
CA TYR A 155 19.03 6.70 -12.79
C TYR A 155 18.40 7.36 -14.01
N ALA A 156 17.61 8.42 -13.78
CA ALA A 156 17.05 9.24 -14.86
C ALA A 156 18.13 9.87 -15.77
N THR A 157 19.36 9.99 -15.26
CA THR A 157 20.55 10.44 -16.00
C THR A 157 21.06 9.41 -17.02
N GLY A 158 20.60 8.15 -16.94
CA GLY A 158 21.07 7.03 -17.75
C GLY A 158 22.16 6.17 -17.09
N GLN A 159 22.69 6.59 -15.94
CA GLN A 159 23.61 5.77 -15.14
C GLN A 159 22.89 4.51 -14.62
N VAL A 160 23.63 3.41 -14.47
CA VAL A 160 23.12 2.16 -13.92
C VAL A 160 24.10 1.61 -12.89
N GLU A 161 23.58 1.21 -11.72
CA GLU A 161 24.33 0.56 -10.65
C GLU A 161 23.69 -0.76 -10.29
N SER A 162 24.42 -1.86 -10.49
CA SER A 162 23.98 -3.22 -10.15
C SER A 162 24.93 -3.83 -9.13
N GLY A 163 24.38 -4.42 -8.07
CA GLY A 163 25.18 -5.07 -7.04
C GLY A 163 24.45 -5.21 -5.72
N GLN A 164 25.21 -5.19 -4.63
CA GLN A 164 24.69 -5.35 -3.28
C GLN A 164 24.25 -4.01 -2.68
N TRP A 165 23.14 -4.06 -1.94
CA TRP A 165 22.54 -2.95 -1.22
C TRP A 165 22.42 -3.33 0.26
N THR A 166 22.66 -2.37 1.15
CA THR A 166 22.49 -2.57 2.60
C THR A 166 21.90 -1.31 3.21
N ASN A 167 20.76 -1.44 3.88
CA ASN A 167 20.05 -0.32 4.50
C ASN A 167 19.83 0.87 3.53
N GLY A 168 19.47 0.59 2.28
CA GLY A 168 19.22 1.62 1.27
C GLY A 168 20.45 2.12 0.52
N ALA A 169 21.67 1.80 0.96
CA ALA A 169 22.91 2.26 0.33
C ALA A 169 23.54 1.17 -0.56
N PHE A 170 24.10 1.59 -1.71
CA PHE A 170 24.88 0.71 -2.56
C PHE A 170 26.23 0.40 -1.90
N VAL A 171 26.57 -0.89 -1.78
CA VAL A 171 27.84 -1.34 -1.16
C VAL A 171 28.80 -1.98 -2.16
N GLY A 172 28.44 -2.01 -3.44
CA GLY A 172 29.26 -2.54 -4.54
C GLY A 172 28.78 -3.88 -5.09
N GLY A 173 29.23 -4.22 -6.30
CA GLY A 173 28.93 -5.48 -6.98
C GLY A 173 30.20 -6.05 -7.60
N GLY A 174 30.53 -7.30 -7.25
CA GLY A 174 31.70 -8.00 -7.76
C GLY A 174 31.61 -8.21 -9.28
N GLU A 175 32.71 -7.85 -9.96
CA GLU A 175 33.03 -8.05 -11.39
C GLU A 175 31.85 -7.90 -12.38
N ALA A 176 31.79 -6.73 -13.00
CA ALA A 176 31.17 -6.59 -14.32
C ALA A 176 31.76 -7.63 -15.28
N SER A 177 30.95 -8.57 -15.75
CA SER A 177 31.30 -9.33 -16.95
C SER A 177 31.38 -8.34 -18.13
N PRO A 178 32.48 -8.35 -18.90
CA PRO A 178 32.69 -7.35 -19.93
C PRO A 178 31.76 -7.67 -21.10
N THR A 179 30.77 -6.81 -21.36
CA THR A 179 30.24 -6.70 -22.71
C THR A 179 31.20 -5.83 -23.50
N ASP A 180 31.83 -6.50 -24.47
CA ASP A 180 32.84 -6.03 -25.40
C ASP A 180 32.50 -4.67 -26.05
N GLY A 181 33.48 -3.75 -26.05
CA GLY A 181 33.62 -2.72 -27.08
C GLY A 181 33.07 -1.30 -26.81
N ALA A 182 33.76 -0.50 -25.99
CA ALA A 182 34.13 0.90 -26.30
C ALA A 182 35.06 1.48 -25.22
N ALA A 183 36.13 2.14 -25.67
CA ALA A 183 37.26 2.66 -24.87
C ALA A 183 36.92 3.90 -24.00
N PRO A 184 37.77 4.26 -23.02
CA PRO A 184 37.38 5.00 -21.82
C PRO A 184 37.46 6.53 -22.00
N GLY A 185 36.55 7.23 -21.35
CA GLY A 185 36.54 8.70 -21.22
C GLY A 185 36.03 9.05 -19.83
N GLY A 186 36.88 9.71 -19.05
CA GLY A 186 36.70 9.91 -17.62
C GLY A 186 35.50 10.77 -17.24
N ALA A 187 34.91 10.40 -16.11
CA ALA A 187 34.73 11.23 -14.92
C ALA A 187 34.06 10.31 -13.91
N GLU A 188 34.65 10.15 -12.73
CA GLU A 188 33.94 9.62 -11.57
C GLU A 188 32.91 10.71 -11.20
N ALA A 189 31.80 10.71 -11.92
CA ALA A 189 30.65 11.53 -11.59
C ALA A 189 30.16 11.00 -10.25
N ALA A 190 30.20 11.86 -9.22
CA ALA A 190 29.61 11.55 -7.93
C ALA A 190 28.21 10.99 -8.18
N ALA A 191 27.95 9.79 -7.67
CA ALA A 191 26.64 9.15 -7.76
C ALA A 191 25.60 10.18 -7.30
N PRO A 192 24.49 10.37 -8.05
CA PRO A 192 23.46 11.29 -7.62
C PRO A 192 22.96 10.87 -6.23
N ASP A 193 22.81 11.86 -5.34
CA ASP A 193 22.29 11.72 -3.98
C ASP A 193 20.82 11.28 -4.01
N THR A 194 20.53 10.04 -4.44
CA THR A 194 19.23 9.40 -4.18
C THR A 194 19.31 8.90 -2.74
N PRO A 195 18.70 9.60 -1.76
CA PRO A 195 18.95 9.32 -0.36
C PRO A 195 18.64 7.85 -0.05
N ALA A 196 19.42 7.24 0.83
CA ALA A 196 19.14 5.90 1.37
C ALA A 196 17.87 5.85 2.25
N GLU A 197 17.01 6.87 2.15
CA GLU A 197 15.80 6.99 2.94
C GLU A 197 14.87 5.81 2.67
N ALA A 198 14.23 5.36 3.75
CA ALA A 198 13.19 4.35 3.65
C ALA A 198 12.14 4.87 2.66
N ILE A 199 11.67 3.98 1.78
CA ILE A 199 10.52 4.30 0.95
C ILE A 199 9.41 4.77 1.89
N PRO A 200 8.79 5.93 1.63
CA PRO A 200 7.79 6.49 2.51
C PRO A 200 6.76 5.43 2.89
N ASP A 201 6.68 5.12 4.18
CA ASP A 201 5.64 4.26 4.69
C ASP A 201 4.36 5.08 4.65
N ALA A 202 3.51 4.80 3.67
CA ALA A 202 2.20 5.42 3.60
C ALA A 202 1.40 4.96 4.82
N ALA A 203 1.39 5.84 5.83
CA ALA A 203 0.61 5.84 7.06
C ALA A 203 0.40 4.46 7.70
N ALA A 204 1.03 4.24 8.86
CA ALA A 204 0.70 3.15 9.77
C ALA A 204 -0.82 3.00 9.90
N GLU A 205 -1.35 1.85 9.47
CA GLU A 205 -2.77 1.58 9.55
C GLU A 205 -3.10 1.21 10.99
N GLU A 206 -3.66 2.16 11.76
CA GLU A 206 -4.20 1.85 13.08
C GLU A 206 -5.39 0.88 12.89
N GLU A 207 -5.33 -0.27 13.55
CA GLU A 207 -6.43 -1.23 13.54
C GLU A 207 -7.67 -0.61 14.19
N ALA A 208 -8.58 -0.10 13.37
CA ALA A 208 -9.93 0.15 13.85
C ALA A 208 -10.64 -1.21 13.96
N THR A 209 -10.51 -1.87 15.11
CA THR A 209 -11.47 -2.89 15.51
C THR A 209 -12.80 -2.18 15.79
N PRO A 210 -13.87 -2.38 15.02
CA PRO A 210 -15.17 -1.88 15.45
C PRO A 210 -15.49 -2.61 16.75
N ALA A 211 -15.85 -1.86 17.78
CA ALA A 211 -16.37 -2.43 19.02
C ALA A 211 -17.51 -3.40 18.66
N GLU A 212 -17.43 -4.65 19.14
CA GLU A 212 -18.56 -5.56 19.07
C GLU A 212 -19.75 -4.85 19.72
N SER A 213 -20.76 -4.50 18.93
CA SER A 213 -22.03 -4.05 19.46
C SER A 213 -22.65 -5.25 20.17
N GLY A 214 -22.37 -5.37 21.48
CA GLY A 214 -22.89 -6.42 22.35
C GLY A 214 -24.40 -6.57 22.21
N GLY A 215 -24.85 -7.82 22.22
CA GLY A 215 -26.25 -8.23 21.99
C GLY A 215 -27.21 -7.99 23.14
#